data_AF-A0A2J8JSZ3-F1
#
_entry.id   AF-A0A2J8JSZ3-F1
#
_cell.length_a   1.000
_cell.length_b   1.000
_cell.length_c   1.000
_cell.angle_alpha   90.00
_cell.angle_beta   90.00
_cell.angle_gamma   90.00
#
_symmetry.space_group_name_H-M   'P 1'
#
loop_
_entity.id
_entity.type
_entity.pdbx_description
1 polymer ?
#
loop_
_entity_poly.entity_id
_entity_poly.type
_entity_poly.pdbx_seq_one_letter_code
_entity_poly.pdbx_strand_id
1 'polypeptide(L)'
;ADRRLLRRCRLRLVEELQVDQLWDALLSRELFRPHMIEDIQRAGSGSRRDQARQLIIDLETRGSQALPLFISCLEDTGQDMLASFLRTNRQAAKLSKPTLENLTPVVLRPEIRKPEVLRPETPRPVDIGSGGFGDVGALESLRGNADLTVL
;
A
#
# COMPACT_ATOMS: atom_id res chain seq x y z
N ALA A 1 -10.58 -4.33 -4.42
CA ALA A 1 -10.29 -2.89 -4.49
C ALA A 1 -11.22 -2.14 -3.55
N ASP A 2 -12.53 -2.34 -3.69
CA ASP A 2 -13.59 -1.61 -2.97
C ASP A 2 -13.49 -1.68 -1.44
N ARG A 3 -13.25 -2.87 -0.85
CA ARG A 3 -12.99 -3.00 0.60
C ARG A 3 -11.81 -2.16 1.09
N ARG A 4 -10.70 -2.16 0.34
CA ARG A 4 -9.51 -1.36 0.70
C ARG A 4 -9.80 0.14 0.62
N LEU A 5 -10.66 0.56 -0.31
CA LEU A 5 -11.10 1.95 -0.39
C LEU A 5 -11.91 2.35 0.84
N LEU A 6 -12.91 1.55 1.22
CA LEU A 6 -13.72 1.81 2.43
C LEU A 6 -12.86 1.96 3.68
N ARG A 7 -11.87 1.08 3.87
CA ARG A 7 -10.94 1.15 5.02
C ARG A 7 -10.10 2.41 5.03
N ARG A 8 -9.57 2.83 3.87
CA ARG A 8 -8.77 4.06 3.75
C ARG A 8 -9.60 5.31 3.99
N CYS A 9 -10.83 5.33 3.48
CA CYS A 9 -11.73 6.47 3.60
C CYS A 9 -12.55 6.48 4.90
N ARG A 10 -12.34 5.49 5.79
CA ARG A 10 -13.20 5.24 6.95
C ARG A 10 -13.35 6.44 7.88
N LEU A 11 -12.26 7.16 8.17
CA LEU A 11 -12.31 8.34 9.06
C LEU A 11 -13.27 9.39 8.50
N ARG A 12 -13.06 9.76 7.24
CA ARG A 12 -13.88 10.73 6.53
C ARG A 12 -15.34 10.30 6.43
N LEU A 13 -15.58 9.03 6.10
CA LEU A 13 -16.93 8.48 6.04
C LEU A 13 -17.65 8.59 7.38
N VAL A 14 -16.98 8.22 8.48
CA VAL A 14 -17.56 8.28 9.83
C VAL A 14 -17.83 9.73 10.29
N GLU A 15 -17.10 10.70 9.74
CA GLU A 15 -17.23 12.13 10.06
C GLU A 15 -18.27 12.87 9.22
N GLU A 16 -18.39 12.53 7.94
CA GLU A 16 -19.24 13.28 7.00
C GLU A 16 -20.58 12.60 6.72
N LEU A 17 -20.67 11.27 6.83
CA LEU A 17 -21.86 10.50 6.47
C LEU A 17 -23.08 10.89 7.32
N GLN A 18 -24.16 11.24 6.64
CA GLN A 18 -25.49 11.40 7.22
C GLN A 18 -26.25 10.10 7.01
N VAL A 19 -26.69 9.48 8.11
CA VAL A 19 -27.30 8.14 8.08
C VAL A 19 -28.82 8.18 8.13
N ASP A 20 -29.41 9.23 8.72
CA ASP A 20 -30.86 9.33 8.96
C ASP A 20 -31.70 9.22 7.68
N GLN A 21 -31.23 9.85 6.60
CA GLN A 21 -31.92 9.83 5.29
C GLN A 21 -31.49 8.64 4.41
N LEU A 22 -30.51 7.85 4.86
CA LEU A 22 -29.85 6.83 4.04
C LEU A 22 -30.53 5.47 4.14
N TRP A 23 -31.27 5.21 5.21
CA TRP A 23 -31.85 3.90 5.50
C TRP A 23 -32.82 3.43 4.41
N ASP A 24 -33.73 4.29 3.96
CA ASP A 24 -34.71 3.95 2.92
C ASP A 24 -34.03 3.67 1.57
N ALA A 25 -32.98 4.42 1.23
CA ALA A 25 -32.19 4.21 0.01
C ALA A 25 -31.40 2.90 0.05
N LEU A 26 -30.93 2.49 1.23
CA LEU A 26 -30.23 1.21 1.42
C LEU A 26 -31.17 0.01 1.34
N LEU A 27 -32.40 0.16 1.85
CA LEU A 27 -33.44 -0.87 1.79
C LEU A 27 -33.98 -1.03 0.37
N SER A 28 -34.30 0.06 -0.32
CA SER A 28 -34.88 0.03 -1.67
C SER A 28 -33.96 -0.62 -2.71
N ARG A 29 -32.64 -0.54 -2.49
CA ARG A 29 -31.62 -1.16 -3.33
C ARG A 29 -31.17 -2.54 -2.83
N GLU A 30 -31.89 -3.10 -1.85
CA GLU A 30 -31.62 -4.40 -1.20
C GLU A 30 -30.19 -4.54 -0.65
N LEU A 31 -29.56 -3.40 -0.38
CA LEU A 31 -28.19 -3.36 0.07
C LEU A 31 -28.09 -3.83 1.52
N PHE A 32 -29.13 -3.63 2.32
CA PHE A 32 -29.30 -4.27 3.63
C PHE A 32 -30.75 -4.77 3.79
N ARG A 33 -30.94 -5.76 4.64
CA ARG A 33 -32.27 -6.22 5.06
C ARG A 33 -32.75 -5.39 6.26
N PRO A 34 -34.07 -5.28 6.51
CA PRO A 34 -34.60 -4.50 7.64
C PRO A 34 -33.92 -4.80 8.98
N HIS A 35 -33.80 -6.06 9.39
CA HIS A 35 -33.13 -6.41 10.65
C HIS A 35 -31.67 -5.96 10.70
N MET A 36 -30.94 -5.99 9.58
CA MET A 36 -29.55 -5.52 9.54
C MET A 36 -29.48 -4.01 9.77
N ILE A 37 -30.42 -3.25 9.21
CA ILE A 37 -30.51 -1.81 9.45
C ILE A 37 -30.77 -1.53 10.92
N GLU A 38 -31.68 -2.29 11.55
CA GLU A 38 -31.93 -2.12 12.97
C GLU A 38 -30.70 -2.46 13.84
N ASP A 39 -29.96 -3.52 13.49
CA ASP A 39 -28.70 -3.88 14.16
C ASP A 39 -27.67 -2.75 14.05
N ILE A 40 -27.55 -2.16 12.85
CA ILE A 40 -26.67 -1.00 12.59
C ILE A 40 -27.10 0.22 13.38
N GLN A 41 -28.41 0.52 13.45
CA GLN A 41 -28.94 1.68 14.18
C GLN A 41 -28.70 1.57 15.70
N ARG A 42 -28.72 0.34 16.24
CA ARG A 42 -28.45 0.04 17.66
C ARG A 42 -26.96 -0.09 17.97
N ALA A 43 -26.07 0.05 16.98
CA ALA A 43 -24.64 -0.18 17.18
C ALA A 43 -24.00 0.85 18.12
N GLY A 44 -23.13 0.36 19.02
CA GLY A 44 -22.39 1.20 19.96
C GLY A 44 -23.32 1.99 20.88
N SER A 45 -23.16 3.32 20.88
CA SER A 45 -24.04 4.23 21.65
C SER A 45 -25.33 4.63 20.90
N GLY A 46 -25.53 4.15 19.67
CA GLY A 46 -26.57 4.64 18.78
C GLY A 46 -26.27 6.03 18.19
N SER A 47 -25.07 6.57 18.42
CA SER A 47 -24.66 7.84 17.81
C SER A 47 -24.54 7.71 16.28
N ARG A 48 -24.77 8.82 15.56
CA ARG A 48 -24.55 8.88 14.10
C ARG A 48 -23.17 8.34 13.70
N ARG A 49 -22.14 8.62 14.51
CA ARG A 49 -20.76 8.19 14.26
C ARG A 49 -20.60 6.67 14.39
N ASP A 50 -21.25 6.06 15.38
CA ASP A 50 -21.20 4.61 15.60
C ASP A 50 -22.01 3.87 14.52
N GLN A 51 -23.20 4.37 14.18
CA GLN A 51 -24.00 3.84 13.09
C GLN A 51 -23.25 3.90 11.75
N ALA A 52 -22.65 5.05 11.42
CA ALA A 52 -21.84 5.20 10.20
C ALA A 52 -20.68 4.21 10.17
N ARG A 53 -19.98 4.04 11.30
CA ARG A 53 -18.89 3.07 11.44
C ARG A 53 -19.38 1.64 11.19
N GLN A 54 -20.47 1.23 11.83
CA GLN A 54 -21.01 -0.12 11.69
C GLN A 54 -21.50 -0.36 10.27
N LEU A 55 -22.21 0.59 9.67
CA LEU A 55 -22.63 0.54 8.27
C LEU A 55 -21.46 0.24 7.34
N ILE A 56 -20.34 0.97 7.47
CA ILE A 56 -19.17 0.79 6.60
C ILE A 56 -18.55 -0.60 6.78
N ILE A 57 -18.50 -1.10 8.02
CA ILE A 57 -17.99 -2.45 8.32
C ILE A 57 -18.86 -3.50 7.63
N ASP A 58 -20.18 -3.40 7.81
CA ASP A 58 -21.11 -4.38 7.27
C ASP A 58 -21.17 -4.30 5.74
N LEU A 59 -21.03 -3.10 5.16
CA LEU A 59 -20.95 -2.86 3.73
C LEU A 59 -19.81 -3.66 3.06
N GLU A 60 -18.67 -3.87 3.75
CA GLU A 60 -17.58 -4.70 3.22
C GLU A 60 -18.00 -6.15 2.95
N THR A 61 -19.04 -6.63 3.64
CA THR A 61 -19.54 -8.01 3.55
C THR A 61 -20.64 -8.20 2.50
N ARG A 62 -21.24 -7.11 2.00
CA ARG A 62 -22.41 -7.13 1.09
C ARG A 62 -22.08 -7.49 -0.38
N GLY A 63 -20.80 -7.74 -0.69
CA GLY A 63 -20.36 -8.24 -2.00
C GLY A 63 -19.72 -7.18 -2.89
N SER A 64 -19.47 -7.52 -4.15
CA SER A 64 -18.70 -6.68 -5.09
C SER A 64 -19.46 -5.47 -5.60
N GLN A 65 -20.81 -5.53 -5.64
CA GLN A 65 -21.67 -4.42 -6.06
C GLN A 65 -22.10 -3.51 -4.90
N ALA A 66 -21.71 -3.83 -3.66
CA ALA A 66 -22.08 -3.06 -2.49
C ALA A 66 -21.59 -1.60 -2.56
N LEU A 67 -20.31 -1.38 -2.86
CA LEU A 67 -19.77 -0.02 -2.95
C LEU A 67 -20.41 0.83 -4.06
N PRO A 68 -20.55 0.38 -5.32
CA PRO A 68 -21.22 1.19 -6.34
C PRO A 68 -22.69 1.49 -6.02
N LEU A 69 -23.44 0.52 -5.48
CA LEU A 69 -24.83 0.76 -5.04
C LEU A 69 -24.89 1.74 -3.87
N PHE A 70 -23.99 1.62 -2.90
CA PHE A 70 -23.88 2.56 -1.79
C PHE A 70 -23.60 3.99 -2.26
N ILE A 71 -22.73 4.16 -3.26
CA ILE A 71 -22.47 5.47 -3.87
C ILE A 71 -23.77 6.03 -4.49
N SER A 72 -24.59 5.20 -5.15
CA SER A 72 -25.89 5.65 -5.65
C SER A 72 -26.85 6.04 -4.54
N CYS A 73 -26.88 5.33 -3.42
CA CYS A 73 -27.67 5.74 -2.24
C CYS A 73 -27.25 7.13 -1.73
N LEU A 74 -25.95 7.45 -1.75
CA LEU A 74 -25.47 8.77 -1.34
C LEU A 74 -25.96 9.86 -2.29
N GLU A 75 -26.03 9.60 -3.59
CA GLU A 75 -26.56 10.55 -4.59
C GLU A 75 -28.07 10.73 -4.42
N ASP A 76 -28.82 9.65 -4.24
CA ASP A 76 -30.27 9.70 -4.02
C ASP A 76 -30.64 10.52 -2.76
N THR A 77 -29.72 10.61 -1.79
CA THR A 77 -29.90 11.33 -0.52
C THR A 77 -29.20 12.70 -0.49
N GLY A 78 -28.69 13.18 -1.64
CA GLY A 78 -28.06 14.50 -1.76
C GLY A 78 -26.68 14.61 -1.08
N GLN A 79 -26.04 13.50 -0.74
CA GLN A 79 -24.68 13.44 -0.20
C GLN A 79 -23.63 13.43 -1.31
N ASP A 80 -23.79 14.31 -2.31
CA ASP A 80 -23.06 14.31 -3.58
C ASP A 80 -21.54 14.49 -3.41
N MET A 81 -21.12 15.30 -2.45
CA MET A 81 -19.69 15.50 -2.15
C MET A 81 -19.02 14.20 -1.73
N LEU A 82 -19.67 13.44 -0.84
CA LEU A 82 -19.16 12.16 -0.35
C LEU A 82 -19.23 11.09 -1.44
N ALA A 83 -20.32 11.08 -2.22
CA ALA A 83 -20.49 10.19 -3.38
C ALA A 83 -19.39 10.41 -4.44
N SER A 84 -19.16 11.67 -4.84
CA SER A 84 -18.14 12.07 -5.81
C SER A 84 -16.74 11.72 -5.32
N PHE A 85 -16.44 11.96 -4.05
CA PHE A 85 -15.18 11.57 -3.43
C PHE A 85 -14.93 10.06 -3.52
N LEU A 86 -15.90 9.23 -3.14
CA LEU A 86 -15.78 7.78 -3.20
C LEU A 86 -15.66 7.27 -4.64
N ARG A 87 -16.44 7.83 -5.58
CA ARG A 87 -16.41 7.48 -7.00
C ARG A 87 -15.04 7.77 -7.60
N THR A 88 -14.50 8.96 -7.37
CA THR A 88 -13.19 9.38 -7.87
C THR A 88 -12.08 8.46 -7.34
N ASN A 89 -12.07 8.20 -6.03
CA ASN A 89 -11.11 7.27 -5.42
C ASN A 89 -11.24 5.84 -5.94
N ARG A 90 -12.46 5.40 -6.25
CA ARG A 90 -12.71 4.06 -6.80
C ARG A 90 -12.20 3.94 -8.23
N GLN A 91 -12.39 4.96 -9.06
CA GLN A 91 -11.87 5.02 -10.42
C GLN A 91 -10.33 5.04 -10.42
N ALA A 92 -9.73 5.89 -9.58
CA ALA A 92 -8.27 5.92 -9.41
C ALA A 92 -7.70 4.55 -9.00
N ALA A 93 -8.36 3.85 -8.06
CA ALA A 93 -7.95 2.52 -7.63
C ALA A 93 -8.13 1.41 -8.69
N LYS A 94 -8.96 1.64 -9.72
CA LYS A 94 -9.09 0.71 -10.86
C LYS A 94 -7.97 0.94 -11.88
N LEU A 95 -7.64 2.21 -12.15
CA LEU A 95 -6.58 2.60 -13.07
C LEU A 95 -5.17 2.33 -12.53
N SER A 96 -4.98 2.33 -11.21
CA SER A 96 -3.69 2.06 -10.58
C SER A 96 -3.30 0.58 -10.55
N LYS A 97 -4.13 -0.33 -11.08
CA LYS A 97 -3.69 -1.71 -11.30
C LYS A 97 -2.76 -1.68 -12.51
N PRO A 98 -1.47 -2.05 -12.38
CA PRO A 98 -0.59 -2.12 -13.53
C PRO A 98 -1.16 -3.18 -14.46
N THR A 99 -1.67 -2.75 -15.61
CA THR A 99 -1.98 -3.66 -16.69
C THR A 99 -0.65 -4.20 -17.19
N LEU A 100 -0.29 -5.39 -16.72
CA LEU A 100 0.84 -6.19 -17.19
C LEU A 100 0.51 -6.71 -18.60
N GLU A 101 0.30 -5.81 -19.55
CA GLU A 101 0.01 -6.17 -20.94
C GLU A 101 0.89 -5.43 -21.95
N ASN A 102 1.86 -4.62 -21.48
CA ASN A 102 2.82 -3.94 -22.37
C ASN A 102 4.27 -3.95 -21.84
N LEU A 103 4.69 -5.04 -21.19
CA LEU A 103 6.12 -5.29 -20.98
C LEU A 103 6.53 -6.46 -21.85
N THR A 104 6.69 -6.22 -23.16
CA THR A 104 7.56 -7.07 -23.96
C THR A 104 8.97 -6.97 -23.35
N PRO A 105 9.60 -8.06 -22.92
CA PRO A 105 10.98 -8.01 -22.48
C PRO A 105 11.82 -7.65 -23.71
N VAL A 106 12.36 -6.42 -23.76
CA VAL A 106 13.43 -6.10 -24.70
C VAL A 106 14.63 -6.93 -24.25
N VAL A 107 14.86 -8.05 -24.95
CA VAL A 107 16.10 -8.82 -24.83
C VAL A 107 17.22 -7.90 -25.33
N LEU A 108 17.91 -7.23 -24.40
CA LEU A 108 19.16 -6.56 -24.70
C LEU A 108 20.19 -7.64 -25.01
N ARG A 109 20.39 -7.87 -26.32
CA ARG A 109 21.47 -8.70 -26.84
C ARG A 109 22.80 -8.10 -26.36
N PRO A 110 23.67 -8.84 -25.65
CA PRO A 110 25.01 -8.35 -25.37
C PRO A 110 25.79 -8.30 -26.69
N GLU A 111 25.99 -7.10 -27.22
CA GLU A 111 26.96 -6.83 -28.28
C GLU A 111 28.36 -7.09 -27.71
N ILE A 112 28.92 -8.26 -28.02
CA ILE A 112 30.33 -8.60 -27.77
C ILE A 112 31.17 -7.68 -28.66
N ARG A 113 31.66 -6.57 -28.10
CA ARG A 113 32.68 -5.74 -28.76
C ARG A 113 34.05 -6.39 -28.57
N LYS A 114 34.59 -6.93 -29.66
CA LYS A 114 35.98 -7.38 -29.78
C LYS A 114 36.94 -6.21 -29.47
N PRO A 115 37.96 -6.37 -28.60
CA PRO A 115 39.09 -5.46 -28.58
C PRO A 115 40.11 -5.90 -29.63
N GLU A 116 40.29 -5.08 -30.67
CA GLU A 116 41.33 -5.23 -31.68
C GLU A 116 42.61 -4.51 -31.23
N VAL A 117 43.56 -5.31 -30.75
CA VAL A 117 45.03 -5.19 -30.68
C VAL A 117 45.69 -3.80 -30.84
N LEU A 118 46.52 -3.40 -29.88
CA LEU A 118 47.73 -2.61 -30.14
C LEU A 118 48.85 -2.95 -29.13
N ARG A 119 50.06 -3.11 -29.69
CA ARG A 119 51.26 -3.73 -29.09
C ARG A 119 51.89 -2.87 -27.99
N PRO A 120 52.59 -3.46 -27.00
CA PRO A 120 53.36 -2.72 -26.02
C PRO A 120 54.71 -2.26 -26.61
N GLU A 121 54.93 -0.95 -26.71
CA GLU A 121 56.28 -0.37 -26.83
C GLU A 121 56.68 0.28 -25.50
N THR A 122 57.83 -0.15 -24.98
CA THR A 122 58.52 0.36 -23.78
C THR A 122 59.11 1.75 -24.03
N PRO A 123 59.13 2.63 -23.01
CA PRO A 123 60.44 3.07 -22.47
C PRO A 123 60.42 3.33 -20.94
N ARG A 124 61.28 2.65 -20.17
CA ARG A 124 62.59 3.04 -19.60
C ARG A 124 62.56 3.81 -18.26
N PRO A 125 63.51 3.52 -17.36
CA PRO A 125 63.33 3.62 -15.92
C PRO A 125 63.79 4.98 -15.36
N VAL A 126 63.22 5.39 -14.23
CA VAL A 126 63.82 6.40 -13.36
C VAL A 126 63.76 5.92 -11.92
N ASP A 127 64.94 5.91 -11.30
CA ASP A 127 65.21 5.65 -9.88
C ASP A 127 64.43 6.59 -8.98
N ILE A 128 64.15 6.14 -7.75
CA ILE A 128 64.59 6.75 -6.48
C ILE A 128 64.09 5.80 -5.37
N GLY A 129 65.02 5.26 -4.60
CA GLY A 129 64.74 4.27 -3.56
C GLY A 129 64.54 4.81 -2.15
N SER A 130 64.76 3.88 -1.21
CA SER A 130 65.19 4.06 0.19
C SER A 130 64.14 3.88 1.29
N GLY A 131 64.41 2.89 2.16
CA GLY A 131 63.86 2.73 3.51
C GLY A 131 62.72 1.71 3.61
N GLY A 132 62.85 0.47 4.11
CA GLY A 132 63.90 -0.11 4.93
C GLY A 132 63.44 -0.35 6.37
N PHE A 133 62.52 -1.28 6.62
CA PHE A 133 62.20 -1.86 7.95
C PHE A 133 61.45 -3.17 7.64
N GLY A 134 61.78 -4.35 8.15
CA GLY A 134 62.30 -4.74 9.45
C GLY A 134 61.48 -5.96 9.82
N ASP A 135 62.13 -7.13 9.83
CA ASP A 135 61.55 -8.45 10.07
C ASP A 135 61.04 -8.59 11.52
N VAL A 136 60.45 -9.77 11.79
CA VAL A 136 60.31 -10.43 13.09
C VAL A 136 58.97 -10.25 13.81
N GLY A 137 58.28 -11.38 13.95
CA GLY A 137 58.05 -11.90 15.31
C GLY A 137 56.61 -12.01 15.78
N ALA A 138 56.21 -13.26 16.04
CA ALA A 138 55.02 -13.70 16.75
C ALA A 138 54.75 -12.98 18.09
N LEU A 139 53.47 -12.96 18.53
CA LEU A 139 53.11 -13.39 19.89
C LEU A 139 51.60 -13.63 20.04
N GLU A 140 51.29 -14.71 20.74
CA GLU A 140 49.98 -15.15 21.20
C GLU A 140 49.30 -14.21 22.20
N SER A 141 47.99 -14.47 22.35
CA SER A 141 47.20 -14.41 23.57
C SER A 141 46.88 -13.03 24.16
N LEU A 142 45.59 -12.81 24.48
CA LEU A 142 45.04 -13.09 25.82
C LEU A 142 43.61 -12.51 25.94
N ARG A 143 42.73 -13.24 26.64
CA ARG A 143 41.61 -12.78 27.52
C ARG A 143 40.62 -11.74 26.96
N GLY A 144 39.31 -11.89 27.08
CA GLY A 144 38.53 -12.65 28.06
C GLY A 144 37.39 -11.77 28.61
N ASN A 145 36.33 -12.44 29.07
CA ASN A 145 35.17 -11.93 29.84
C ASN A 145 34.22 -10.97 29.06
N ALA A 146 32.91 -10.83 29.33
CA ALA A 146 31.90 -11.42 30.22
C ALA A 146 30.54 -11.22 29.48
N ASP A 147 29.64 -12.19 29.39
CA ASP A 147 28.61 -12.60 30.36
C ASP A 147 27.28 -11.80 30.32
N LEU A 148 26.20 -12.57 30.43
CA LEU A 148 24.84 -12.29 30.93
C LEU A 148 23.80 -11.54 30.07
N THR A 149 22.75 -12.27 29.65
CA THR A 149 21.36 -12.12 30.17
C THR A 149 20.40 -13.07 29.44
N VAL A 150 20.01 -14.18 30.08
CA VAL A 150 18.75 -14.88 29.76
C VAL A 150 18.11 -15.34 31.08
N LEU A 151 16.84 -14.95 31.23
CA LEU A 151 15.86 -15.13 32.31
C LEU A 151 15.79 -14.01 33.35
#